data_AF-A0A949H1Y4-F1
#
_entry.id   AF-A0A949H1Y4-F1
#
_cell.length_a   1.000
_cell.length_b   1.000
_cell.length_c   1.000
_cell.angle_alpha   90.00
_cell.angle_beta   90.00
_cell.angle_gamma   90.00
#
_symmetry.space_group_name_H-M   'P 1'
#
loop_
_entity.id
_entity.type
_entity.pdbx_description
1 polymer ?
#
loop_
_entity_poly.entity_id
_entity_poly.type
_entity_poly.pdbx_seq_one_letter_code
_entity_poly.pdbx_strand_id
1 'polypeptide(L)'
;MTRSIHAASAFRSSLAAVSLLALAAGCVSGPSPEEILERDWRIASQADAPPAYDTFIRQHPESANAAAARSRIDALRAQEIRDFAEARRLGTEQAYLDYLYRYSTWGSNAAEAERLREEAARPRLIAEELAEWTALKGGSSIEPLEDFLERWPRGAHAGEAQRALDALWKTDEGAFVRAIRSGSPRAVEDFLRIWPRSERRADAREWLEDFRLRDDDAWRAAIRRNTLSSYGDYLDQNPYGSWRSEAQRAIDDLRRRDYDAWLFARRLDTYWAYESYRNSYPWGFYYSDAWRRMDELRRRDRDRERYDDRDRDRDRNRDRDPRGGASGGGGGSITPPSPPPPPAAGGGGPPSGPPPAPPPVTPRPREADRDRPPVSEPPRPEPGLGEDNRPEPREPDVRPDRRRDRPPGPGSSAAPPMEFAPEAPRERIGRDLSRPTDFGPVSEPGPAGQPVSSPPPPPAPPPPAPPPPPPPPAPQPSSSGGGTSLSVGDGQRSEAE
;
A
#
# COMPACT_ATOMS: atom_id res chain seq x y z
N MET A 1 9.03 -48.40 -39.62
CA MET A 1 8.18 -47.98 -40.75
C MET A 1 8.45 -46.50 -40.99
N THR A 2 8.82 -45.95 -42.14
CA THR A 2 9.33 -46.43 -43.44
C THR A 2 9.72 -45.10 -44.15
N ARG A 3 10.94 -44.99 -44.72
CA ARG A 3 11.31 -44.19 -45.94
C ARG A 3 10.97 -42.68 -45.95
N SER A 4 11.89 -41.70 -46.00
CA SER A 4 13.12 -41.52 -46.81
C SER A 4 12.93 -41.70 -48.32
N ILE A 5 13.56 -40.78 -49.08
CA ILE A 5 13.80 -40.75 -50.54
C ILE A 5 12.77 -39.89 -51.31
N HIS A 6 13.10 -38.64 -51.65
CA HIS A 6 13.98 -38.17 -52.74
C HIS A 6 13.46 -38.41 -54.16
N ALA A 7 13.43 -37.28 -54.87
CA ALA A 7 13.96 -37.08 -56.21
C ALA A 7 13.01 -37.19 -57.41
N ALA A 8 13.37 -36.31 -58.35
CA ALA A 8 13.35 -36.49 -59.78
C ALA A 8 11.97 -36.33 -60.44
N SER A 9 11.74 -35.21 -61.13
CA SER A 9 12.32 -34.85 -62.44
C SER A 9 11.50 -35.41 -63.59
N ALA A 10 11.23 -34.47 -64.50
CA ALA A 10 10.85 -34.63 -65.89
C ALA A 10 9.37 -34.96 -66.16
N PHE A 11 8.64 -33.93 -66.62
CA PHE A 11 8.11 -33.89 -67.99
C PHE A 11 7.65 -32.44 -68.26
N ARG A 12 8.44 -31.65 -68.99
CA ARG A 12 8.26 -31.36 -70.43
C ARG A 12 6.85 -30.90 -70.81
N SER A 13 6.81 -29.62 -71.16
CA SER A 13 6.10 -29.05 -72.31
C SER A 13 4.58 -29.16 -72.34
N SER A 14 3.89 -28.04 -72.15
CA SER A 14 3.47 -27.20 -73.29
C SER A 14 2.60 -26.04 -72.82
N LEU A 15 2.84 -24.89 -73.44
CA LEU A 15 2.13 -23.62 -73.32
C LEU A 15 0.62 -23.75 -73.56
N ALA A 16 -0.18 -23.03 -72.79
CA ALA A 16 -1.33 -22.28 -73.32
C ALA A 16 -1.88 -21.28 -72.30
N ALA A 17 -2.37 -20.16 -72.85
CA ALA A 17 -3.28 -19.15 -72.30
C ALA A 17 -2.65 -18.02 -71.46
N VAL A 18 -2.33 -16.96 -72.20
CA VAL A 18 -1.98 -15.61 -71.77
C VAL A 18 -3.24 -14.85 -71.37
N SER A 19 -3.14 -14.08 -70.26
CA SER A 19 -3.94 -12.91 -69.91
C SER A 19 -5.43 -13.15 -69.57
N LEU A 20 -6.07 -12.47 -68.61
CA LEU A 20 -5.81 -11.20 -67.92
C LEU A 20 -6.85 -11.12 -66.77
N LEU A 21 -6.55 -10.25 -65.80
CA LEU A 21 -7.49 -9.51 -64.94
C LEU A 21 -8.01 -10.12 -63.62
N ALA A 22 -7.59 -9.40 -62.55
CA ALA A 22 -8.36 -8.95 -61.38
C ALA A 22 -8.17 -9.68 -60.03
N LEU A 23 -7.40 -9.04 -59.13
CA LEU A 23 -7.59 -8.99 -57.66
C LEU A 23 -6.61 -7.90 -57.14
N ALA A 24 -6.99 -6.62 -57.11
CA ALA A 24 -7.71 -5.98 -56.01
C ALA A 24 -7.03 -6.15 -54.62
N ALA A 25 -6.41 -5.05 -54.19
CA ALA A 25 -6.42 -4.48 -52.84
C ALA A 25 -5.82 -5.29 -51.68
N GLY A 26 -4.70 -4.77 -51.16
CA GLY A 26 -4.44 -4.79 -49.72
C GLY A 26 -3.34 -5.71 -49.21
N CYS A 27 -2.34 -6.08 -50.01
CA CYS A 27 -1.11 -6.60 -49.42
C CYS A 27 -0.32 -5.40 -48.91
N VAL A 28 -0.31 -5.20 -47.58
CA VAL A 28 0.76 -4.45 -46.91
C VAL A 28 2.06 -5.17 -47.25
N SER A 29 2.70 -4.77 -48.35
CA SER A 29 4.07 -5.16 -48.63
C SER A 29 4.88 -4.63 -47.44
N GLY A 30 5.48 -5.53 -46.67
CA GLY A 30 6.49 -5.11 -45.70
C GLY A 30 7.56 -4.27 -46.43
N PRO A 31 8.24 -3.35 -45.72
CA PRO A 31 9.24 -2.51 -46.34
C PRO A 31 10.30 -3.37 -47.03
N SER A 32 10.75 -2.93 -48.20
CA SER A 32 11.80 -3.60 -48.96
C SER A 32 13.12 -3.60 -48.19
N PRO A 33 14.06 -4.51 -48.48
CA PRO A 33 15.38 -4.51 -47.84
C PRO A 33 16.13 -3.17 -47.99
N GLU A 34 15.95 -2.48 -49.11
CA GLU A 34 16.52 -1.15 -49.36
C GLU A 34 15.86 -0.07 -48.49
N GLU A 35 14.52 -0.10 -48.36
CA GLU A 35 13.78 0.82 -47.48
C GLU A 35 14.13 0.61 -45.99
N ILE A 36 14.37 -0.63 -45.58
CA ILE A 36 14.84 -0.97 -44.23
C ILE A 36 16.25 -0.42 -44.01
N LEU A 37 17.16 -0.64 -44.97
CA LEU A 37 18.54 -0.14 -44.91
C LEU A 37 18.58 1.39 -44.79
N GLU A 38 17.83 2.10 -45.63
CA GLU A 38 17.77 3.57 -45.62
C GLU A 38 17.19 4.09 -44.29
N ARG A 39 16.12 3.45 -43.80
CA ARG A 39 15.53 3.79 -42.51
C ARG A 39 16.51 3.59 -41.36
N ASP A 40 17.18 2.44 -41.30
CA ASP A 40 18.10 2.10 -40.21
C ASP A 40 19.35 2.98 -40.24
N TRP A 41 19.85 3.33 -41.45
CA TRP A 41 20.91 4.33 -41.64
C TRP A 41 20.48 5.71 -41.17
N ARG A 42 19.26 6.14 -41.49
CA ARG A 42 18.70 7.42 -41.04
C ARG A 42 18.59 7.46 -39.53
N ILE A 43 18.13 6.39 -38.88
CA ILE A 43 18.07 6.29 -37.42
C ILE A 43 19.47 6.41 -36.82
N ALA A 44 20.44 5.66 -37.34
CA ALA A 44 21.82 5.72 -36.85
C ALA A 44 22.45 7.11 -37.02
N SER A 45 22.19 7.75 -38.18
CA SER A 45 22.72 9.09 -38.49
C SER A 45 22.04 10.21 -37.71
N GLN A 46 20.76 10.06 -37.39
CA GLN A 46 20.05 11.02 -36.54
C GLN A 46 20.47 10.90 -35.07
N ALA A 47 20.73 9.68 -34.60
CA ALA A 47 21.23 9.45 -33.25
C ALA A 47 22.70 9.89 -33.09
N ASP A 48 23.49 9.83 -34.17
CA ASP A 48 24.89 10.27 -34.26
C ASP A 48 25.76 9.83 -33.07
N ALA A 49 25.60 8.57 -32.67
CA ALA A 49 26.28 7.99 -31.52
C ALA A 49 26.89 6.64 -31.89
N PRO A 50 28.07 6.27 -31.35
CA PRO A 50 28.72 5.01 -31.68
C PRO A 50 27.82 3.77 -31.51
N PRO A 51 27.02 3.61 -30.44
CA PRO A 51 26.13 2.46 -30.30
C PRO A 51 25.07 2.34 -31.41
N ALA A 52 24.62 3.47 -31.97
CA ALA A 52 23.63 3.49 -33.05
C ALA A 52 24.26 3.05 -34.38
N TYR A 53 25.46 3.55 -34.68
CA TYR A 53 26.24 3.11 -35.85
C TYR A 53 26.71 1.65 -35.72
N ASP A 54 27.12 1.20 -34.53
CA ASP A 54 27.47 -0.21 -34.30
C ASP A 54 26.27 -1.13 -34.52
N THR A 55 25.07 -0.69 -34.13
CA THR A 55 23.83 -1.45 -34.39
C THR A 55 23.54 -1.53 -35.88
N PHE A 56 23.68 -0.42 -36.61
CA PHE A 56 23.56 -0.40 -38.07
C PHE A 56 24.57 -1.34 -38.74
N ILE A 57 25.85 -1.32 -38.35
CA ILE A 57 26.90 -2.19 -38.91
C ILE A 57 26.59 -3.67 -38.66
N ARG A 58 26.05 -4.03 -37.48
CA ARG A 58 25.66 -5.42 -37.18
C ARG A 58 24.49 -5.91 -38.04
N GLN A 59 23.53 -5.03 -38.32
CA GLN A 59 22.35 -5.34 -39.13
C GLN A 59 22.69 -5.36 -40.63
N HIS A 60 23.61 -4.51 -41.07
CA HIS A 60 23.93 -4.27 -42.48
C HIS A 60 25.45 -4.29 -42.75
N PRO A 61 26.16 -5.41 -42.49
CA PRO A 61 27.62 -5.46 -42.52
C PRO A 61 28.24 -5.26 -43.92
N GLU A 62 27.51 -5.60 -44.97
CA GLU A 62 27.95 -5.47 -46.38
C GLU A 62 27.47 -4.16 -47.04
N SER A 63 26.78 -3.29 -46.29
CA SER A 63 26.29 -2.03 -46.83
C SER A 63 27.43 -1.10 -47.25
N ALA A 64 27.24 -0.34 -48.34
CA ALA A 64 28.13 0.76 -48.72
C ALA A 64 28.30 1.80 -47.58
N ASN A 65 27.29 1.96 -46.72
CA ASN A 65 27.32 2.89 -45.58
C ASN A 65 28.10 2.33 -44.38
N ALA A 66 28.45 1.03 -44.35
CA ALA A 66 29.17 0.44 -43.22
C ALA A 66 30.58 1.06 -43.02
N ALA A 67 31.27 1.39 -44.11
CA ALA A 67 32.56 2.09 -44.05
C ALA A 67 32.41 3.53 -43.52
N ALA A 68 31.37 4.24 -43.96
CA ALA A 68 31.06 5.59 -43.47
C ALA A 68 30.69 5.57 -41.98
N ALA A 69 29.90 4.60 -41.53
CA ALA A 69 29.54 4.39 -40.13
C ALA A 69 30.79 4.20 -39.25
N ARG A 70 31.74 3.37 -39.67
CA ARG A 70 33.01 3.13 -38.95
C ARG A 70 33.85 4.41 -38.84
N SER A 71 34.02 5.13 -39.95
CA SER A 71 34.73 6.41 -39.96
C SER A 71 34.07 7.44 -39.03
N ARG A 72 32.73 7.48 -38.99
CA ARG A 72 32.00 8.37 -38.08
C ARG A 72 32.18 7.98 -36.62
N ILE A 73 32.15 6.69 -36.29
CA ILE A 73 32.47 6.19 -34.95
C ILE A 73 33.85 6.65 -34.50
N ASP A 74 34.87 6.50 -35.36
CA ASP A 74 36.25 6.92 -35.04
C ASP A 74 36.36 8.43 -34.83
N ALA A 75 35.65 9.23 -35.64
CA ALA A 75 35.59 10.68 -35.48
C ALA A 75 34.92 11.11 -34.16
N LEU A 76 33.81 10.46 -33.79
CA LEU A 76 33.10 10.71 -32.53
C LEU A 76 33.97 10.34 -31.32
N ARG A 77 34.65 9.19 -31.36
CA ARG A 77 35.60 8.77 -30.31
C ARG A 77 36.77 9.74 -30.19
N ALA A 78 37.33 10.19 -31.31
CA ALA A 78 38.40 11.19 -31.29
C ALA A 78 37.93 12.54 -30.71
N GLN A 79 36.66 12.90 -30.91
CA GLN A 79 36.07 14.09 -30.29
C GLN A 79 35.89 13.92 -28.79
N GLU A 80 35.35 12.79 -28.34
CA GLU A 80 35.22 12.46 -26.91
C GLU A 80 36.57 12.57 -26.18
N ILE A 81 37.65 12.07 -26.77
CA ILE A 81 38.99 12.13 -26.18
C ILE A 81 39.47 13.57 -26.01
N ARG A 82 39.19 14.44 -26.99
CA ARG A 82 39.56 15.87 -26.92
C ARG A 82 38.73 16.61 -25.86
N ASP A 83 37.42 16.39 -25.83
CA ASP A 83 36.53 17.01 -24.86
C ASP A 83 36.86 16.54 -23.43
N PHE A 84 37.23 15.27 -23.24
CA PHE A 84 37.71 14.75 -21.96
C PHE A 84 39.04 15.36 -21.53
N ALA A 85 40.00 15.51 -22.47
CA ALA A 85 41.27 16.16 -22.20
C ALA A 85 41.09 17.62 -21.74
N GLU A 86 40.13 18.34 -22.34
CA GLU A 86 39.78 19.70 -21.93
C GLU A 86 39.12 19.72 -20.54
N ALA A 87 38.18 18.79 -20.26
CA ALA A 87 37.59 18.67 -18.94
C ALA A 87 38.66 18.41 -17.86
N ARG A 88 39.65 17.55 -18.15
CA ARG A 88 40.80 17.32 -17.27
C ARG A 88 41.70 18.53 -17.09
N ARG A 89 41.88 19.33 -18.13
CA ARG A 89 42.66 20.57 -18.08
C ARG A 89 42.01 21.61 -17.16
N LEU A 90 40.69 21.71 -17.21
CA LEU A 90 39.91 22.61 -16.35
C LEU A 90 39.83 22.08 -14.91
N GLY A 91 39.64 20.77 -14.73
CA GLY A 91 39.66 20.12 -13.42
C GLY A 91 38.53 20.58 -12.48
N THR A 92 37.42 21.07 -13.02
CA THR A 92 36.26 21.57 -12.24
C THR A 92 35.09 20.60 -12.32
N GLU A 93 34.23 20.58 -11.29
CA GLU A 93 32.99 19.79 -11.29
C GLU A 93 32.14 20.09 -12.54
N GLN A 94 31.97 21.36 -12.89
CA GLN A 94 31.18 21.77 -14.07
C GLN A 94 31.76 21.23 -15.38
N ALA A 95 33.08 21.28 -15.56
CA ALA A 95 33.70 20.79 -16.79
C ALA A 95 33.48 19.28 -16.98
N TYR A 96 33.54 18.49 -15.91
CA TYR A 96 33.22 17.07 -15.97
C TYR A 96 31.72 16.81 -16.17
N LEU A 97 30.83 17.62 -15.59
CA LEU A 97 29.39 17.53 -15.84
C LEU A 97 29.05 17.83 -17.31
N ASP A 98 29.64 18.86 -17.92
CA ASP A 98 29.43 19.20 -19.33
C ASP A 98 29.90 18.09 -20.27
N TYR A 99 30.98 17.40 -19.89
CA TYR A 99 31.48 16.22 -20.58
C TYR A 99 30.52 15.03 -20.42
N LEU A 100 30.12 14.70 -19.18
CA LEU A 100 29.19 13.60 -18.89
C LEU A 100 27.83 13.81 -19.55
N TYR A 101 27.33 15.05 -19.61
CA TYR A 101 26.10 15.37 -20.31
C TYR A 101 26.15 14.94 -21.78
N ARG A 102 27.26 15.21 -22.47
CA ARG A 102 27.46 14.86 -23.88
C ARG A 102 27.78 13.38 -24.11
N TYR A 103 28.50 12.76 -23.19
CA TYR A 103 29.12 11.45 -23.41
C TYR A 103 28.71 10.35 -22.42
N SER A 104 27.72 10.60 -21.55
CA SER A 104 27.25 9.64 -20.52
C SER A 104 26.86 8.27 -21.06
N THR A 105 26.36 8.19 -22.29
CA THR A 105 25.79 6.96 -22.86
C THR A 105 26.81 6.07 -23.57
N TRP A 106 27.95 6.62 -24.00
CA TRP A 106 28.93 5.86 -24.81
C TRP A 106 30.39 6.25 -24.62
N GLY A 107 30.68 7.33 -23.90
CA GLY A 107 32.04 7.82 -23.67
C GLY A 107 32.87 6.80 -22.90
N SER A 108 34.00 6.39 -23.46
CA SER A 108 34.95 5.49 -22.80
C SER A 108 35.51 6.07 -21.50
N ASN A 109 35.64 7.40 -21.43
CA ASN A 109 36.14 8.11 -20.25
C ASN A 109 35.02 8.54 -19.29
N ALA A 110 33.75 8.18 -19.52
CA ALA A 110 32.64 8.58 -18.66
C ALA A 110 32.84 8.15 -17.19
N ALA A 111 33.27 6.91 -16.95
CA ALA A 111 33.54 6.43 -15.59
C ALA A 111 34.71 7.16 -14.92
N GLU A 112 35.75 7.54 -15.67
CA GLU A 112 36.86 8.31 -15.12
C GLU A 112 36.46 9.76 -14.84
N ALA A 113 35.72 10.39 -15.75
CA ALA A 113 35.18 11.74 -15.58
C ALA A 113 34.28 11.83 -14.34
N GLU A 114 33.46 10.81 -14.07
CA GLU A 114 32.63 10.74 -12.85
C GLU A 114 33.49 10.76 -11.58
N ARG A 115 34.53 9.93 -11.50
CA ARG A 115 35.44 9.92 -10.33
C ARG A 115 36.13 11.28 -10.13
N LEU A 116 36.61 11.89 -11.21
CA LEU A 116 37.27 13.19 -11.13
C LEU A 116 36.30 14.31 -10.77
N ARG A 117 35.05 14.22 -11.25
CA ARG A 117 33.95 15.11 -10.86
C ARG A 117 33.70 15.01 -9.35
N GLU A 118 33.57 13.79 -8.82
CA GLU A 118 33.39 13.56 -7.38
C GLU A 118 34.54 14.16 -6.57
N GLU A 119 35.79 13.97 -7.00
CA GLU A 119 36.97 14.56 -6.36
C GLU A 119 36.95 16.10 -6.40
N ALA A 120 36.63 16.68 -7.55
CA ALA A 120 36.50 18.13 -7.71
C ALA A 120 35.33 18.72 -6.89
N ALA A 121 34.27 17.94 -6.67
CA ALA A 121 33.11 18.33 -5.86
C ALA A 121 33.37 18.28 -4.35
N ARG A 122 34.39 17.55 -3.88
CA ARG A 122 34.67 17.35 -2.43
C ARG A 122 34.69 18.64 -1.61
N PRO A 123 35.36 19.74 -2.02
CA PRO A 123 35.40 20.96 -1.21
C PRO A 123 34.02 21.60 -1.04
N ARG A 124 33.20 21.60 -2.10
CA ARG A 124 31.82 22.09 -2.05
C ARG A 124 30.98 21.24 -1.12
N LEU A 125 31.05 19.91 -1.25
CA LEU A 125 30.31 18.97 -0.41
C LEU A 125 30.70 19.09 1.08
N ILE A 126 31.98 19.27 1.38
CA ILE A 126 32.44 19.54 2.77
C ILE A 126 31.86 20.85 3.30
N ALA A 127 31.83 21.90 2.48
CA ALA A 127 31.27 23.20 2.87
C ALA A 127 29.75 23.12 3.11
N GLU A 128 29.03 22.37 2.27
CA GLU A 128 27.59 22.12 2.42
C GLU A 128 27.29 21.31 3.69
N GLU A 129 28.02 20.21 3.93
CA GLU A 129 27.90 19.43 5.15
C GLU A 129 28.13 20.30 6.40
N LEU A 130 29.17 21.15 6.38
CA LEU A 130 29.47 22.06 7.49
C LEU A 130 28.36 23.10 7.69
N ALA A 131 27.80 23.65 6.61
CA ALA A 131 26.69 24.60 6.69
C ALA A 131 25.43 23.95 7.31
N GLU A 132 25.09 22.72 6.89
CA GLU A 132 23.97 21.98 7.48
C GLU A 132 24.24 21.62 8.94
N TRP A 133 25.45 21.16 9.25
CA TRP A 133 25.84 20.82 10.62
C TRP A 133 25.77 22.03 11.56
N THR A 134 26.25 23.19 11.12
CA THR A 134 26.19 24.43 11.91
C THR A 134 24.76 24.90 12.14
N ALA A 135 23.86 24.71 11.18
CA ALA A 135 22.43 25.00 11.34
C ALA A 135 21.78 24.11 12.44
N LEU A 136 22.19 22.84 12.56
CA LEU A 136 21.65 21.92 13.56
C LEU A 136 22.01 22.28 15.01
N LYS A 137 23.17 22.90 15.24
CA LYS A 137 23.63 23.29 16.58
C LYS A 137 22.76 24.35 17.26
N GLY A 138 21.90 25.04 16.52
CA GLY A 138 20.95 26.03 17.05
C GLY A 138 19.68 25.44 17.70
N GLY A 139 19.45 24.13 17.60
CA GLY A 139 18.24 23.48 18.13
C GLY A 139 18.09 22.05 17.62
N SER A 140 18.99 21.16 18.04
CA SER A 140 19.02 19.78 17.53
C SER A 140 17.80 18.98 18.01
N SER A 141 17.02 18.46 17.06
CA SER A 141 15.92 17.51 17.27
C SER A 141 16.19 16.22 16.49
N ILE A 142 15.39 15.19 16.74
CA ILE A 142 15.63 13.84 16.19
C ILE A 142 15.55 13.82 14.66
N GLU A 143 14.49 14.37 14.08
CA GLU A 143 14.27 14.32 12.61
C GLU A 143 15.37 15.03 11.81
N PRO A 144 15.77 16.28 12.11
CA PRO A 144 16.87 16.94 11.39
C PRO A 144 18.22 16.21 11.49
N LEU A 145 18.47 15.49 12.59
CA LEU A 145 19.69 14.69 12.73
C LEU A 145 19.62 13.40 11.91
N GLU A 146 18.45 12.77 11.82
CA GLU A 146 18.24 11.62 10.94
C GLU A 146 18.42 12.02 9.47
N ASP A 147 17.81 13.13 9.04
CA ASP A 147 17.95 13.66 7.67
C ASP A 147 19.41 13.98 7.33
N PHE A 148 20.15 14.58 8.28
CA PHE A 148 21.58 14.85 8.12
C PHE A 148 22.40 13.56 7.95
N LEU A 149 22.11 12.53 8.75
CA LEU A 149 22.80 11.24 8.65
C LEU A 149 22.43 10.47 7.38
N GLU A 150 21.22 10.63 6.86
CA GLU A 150 20.81 10.07 5.57
C GLU A 150 21.54 10.75 4.41
N ARG A 151 21.67 12.07 4.45
CA ARG A 151 22.36 12.85 3.40
C ARG A 151 23.88 12.71 3.46
N TRP A 152 24.44 12.64 4.67
CA TRP A 152 25.88 12.61 4.91
C TRP A 152 26.31 11.37 5.71
N PRO A 153 26.06 10.14 5.22
CA PRO A 153 26.29 8.92 5.99
C PRO A 153 27.77 8.67 6.31
N ARG A 154 28.68 9.30 5.56
CA ARG A 154 30.15 9.25 5.76
C ARG A 154 30.76 10.64 5.88
N GLY A 155 29.93 11.66 6.22
CA GLY A 155 30.40 13.02 6.46
C GLY A 155 31.35 13.11 7.65
N ALA A 156 32.11 14.18 7.73
CA ALA A 156 33.04 14.41 8.84
C ALA A 156 32.32 14.48 10.20
N HIS A 157 31.09 14.97 10.23
CA HIS A 157 30.28 15.13 11.43
C HIS A 157 29.28 14.00 11.66
N ALA A 158 29.23 12.99 10.78
CA ALA A 158 28.29 11.87 10.91
C ALA A 158 28.41 11.15 12.26
N GLY A 159 29.63 10.93 12.74
CA GLY A 159 29.87 10.32 14.05
C GLY A 159 29.40 11.18 15.23
N GLU A 160 29.46 12.51 15.10
CA GLU A 160 28.96 13.42 16.14
C GLU A 160 27.43 13.50 16.11
N ALA A 161 26.84 13.61 14.92
CA ALA A 161 25.39 13.59 14.71
C ALA A 161 24.76 12.31 15.26
N GLN A 162 25.37 11.14 15.02
CA GLN A 162 24.90 9.86 15.57
C GLN A 162 24.88 9.86 17.10
N ARG A 163 25.95 10.36 17.75
CA ARG A 163 26.00 10.44 19.21
C ARG A 163 24.95 11.39 19.78
N ALA A 164 24.71 12.51 19.09
CA ALA A 164 23.66 13.45 19.49
C ALA A 164 22.27 12.82 19.35
N LEU A 165 22.02 12.11 18.25
CA LEU A 165 20.78 11.38 18.00
C LEU A 165 20.54 10.31 19.07
N ASP A 166 21.55 9.49 19.38
CA ASP A 166 21.47 8.45 20.41
C ASP A 166 21.19 9.03 21.80
N ALA A 167 21.70 10.23 22.09
CA ALA A 167 21.41 10.94 23.33
C ALA A 167 19.95 11.43 23.38
N LEU A 168 19.46 12.03 22.30
CA LEU A 168 18.06 12.51 22.20
C LEU A 168 17.06 11.36 22.33
N TRP A 169 17.35 10.19 21.78
CA TRP A 169 16.46 9.02 21.91
C TRP A 169 16.25 8.56 23.36
N LYS A 170 17.12 8.95 24.30
CA LYS A 170 17.00 8.64 25.73
C LYS A 170 16.21 9.68 26.52
N THR A 171 15.84 10.78 25.89
CA THR A 171 15.05 11.88 26.49
C THR A 171 13.56 11.69 26.27
N ASP A 172 12.76 12.62 26.79
CA ASP A 172 11.32 12.70 26.55
C ASP A 172 11.01 12.94 25.07
N GLU A 173 11.83 13.69 24.35
CA GLU A 173 11.75 13.85 22.89
C GLU A 173 11.75 12.49 22.19
N GLY A 174 12.72 11.63 22.52
CA GLY A 174 12.80 10.28 21.98
C GLY A 174 11.60 9.42 22.32
N ALA A 175 11.06 9.56 23.54
CA ALA A 175 9.84 8.87 23.94
C ALA A 175 8.62 9.34 23.16
N PHE A 176 8.49 10.65 22.95
CA PHE A 176 7.44 11.27 22.15
C PHE A 176 7.50 10.79 20.69
N VAL A 177 8.65 10.91 20.03
CA VAL A 177 8.82 10.48 18.64
C VAL A 177 8.52 9.00 18.47
N ARG A 178 8.96 8.12 19.38
CA ARG A 178 8.58 6.69 19.37
C ARG A 178 7.07 6.51 19.46
N ALA A 179 6.41 7.25 20.35
CA ALA A 179 4.97 7.14 20.53
C ALA A 179 4.21 7.56 19.27
N ILE A 180 4.57 8.68 18.67
CA ILE A 180 3.94 9.20 17.45
C ILE A 180 4.19 8.27 16.26
N ARG A 181 5.44 7.82 16.06
CA ARG A 181 5.82 6.90 14.96
C ARG A 181 5.17 5.53 15.08
N SER A 182 4.77 5.10 16.28
CA SER A 182 4.00 3.87 16.44
C SER A 182 2.60 3.95 15.82
N GLY A 183 2.08 5.16 15.60
CA GLY A 183 0.71 5.41 15.14
C GLY A 183 -0.36 4.98 16.15
N SER A 184 0.02 4.59 17.37
CA SER A 184 -0.89 4.05 18.37
C SER A 184 -1.31 5.13 19.38
N PRO A 185 -2.61 5.43 19.51
CA PRO A 185 -3.12 6.34 20.55
C PRO A 185 -2.69 5.95 21.95
N ARG A 186 -2.64 4.63 22.23
CA ARG A 186 -2.20 4.12 23.52
C ARG A 186 -0.74 4.48 23.83
N ALA A 187 0.15 4.44 22.84
CA ALA A 187 1.55 4.79 23.05
C ALA A 187 1.70 6.29 23.38
N VAL A 188 0.90 7.14 22.75
CA VAL A 188 0.89 8.59 23.01
C VAL A 188 0.26 8.91 24.38
N GLU A 189 -0.78 8.18 24.78
CA GLU A 189 -1.35 8.26 26.13
C GLU A 189 -0.33 7.81 27.20
N ASP A 190 0.41 6.73 26.95
CA ASP A 190 1.47 6.26 27.83
C ASP A 190 2.61 7.29 27.94
N PHE A 191 2.97 7.95 26.85
CA PHE A 191 3.91 9.07 26.87
C PHE A 191 3.42 10.20 27.79
N LEU A 192 2.17 10.64 27.66
CA LEU A 192 1.58 11.69 28.51
C LEU A 192 1.56 11.31 30.00
N ARG A 193 1.39 10.01 30.30
CA ARG A 193 1.40 9.48 31.67
C ARG A 193 2.81 9.40 32.27
N ILE A 194 3.79 8.95 31.49
CA ILE A 194 5.18 8.75 31.95
C ILE A 194 5.92 10.09 32.03
N TRP A 195 5.64 11.01 31.11
CA TRP A 195 6.31 12.31 31.00
C TRP A 195 5.35 13.49 31.22
N PRO A 196 4.74 13.60 32.42
CA PRO A 196 3.70 14.58 32.69
C PRO A 196 4.21 16.03 32.75
N ARG A 197 5.51 16.29 32.63
CA ARG A 197 6.10 17.64 32.57
C ARG A 197 6.88 17.92 31.29
N SER A 198 6.82 17.03 30.30
CA SER A 198 7.46 17.26 29.00
C SER A 198 6.87 18.48 28.31
N GLU A 199 7.71 19.21 27.58
CA GLU A 199 7.29 20.31 26.71
C GLU A 199 6.39 19.79 25.57
N ARG A 200 6.60 18.54 25.12
CA ARG A 200 5.84 17.86 24.05
C ARG A 200 4.44 17.39 24.43
N ARG A 201 3.96 17.67 25.65
CA ARG A 201 2.61 17.28 26.06
C ARG A 201 1.51 17.95 25.24
N ALA A 202 1.73 19.20 24.82
CA ALA A 202 0.77 19.92 23.99
C ALA A 202 0.64 19.20 22.64
N ASP A 203 1.76 18.98 21.97
CA ASP A 203 1.88 18.26 20.71
C ASP A 203 1.25 16.85 20.78
N ALA A 204 1.51 16.10 21.86
CA ALA A 204 0.93 14.77 22.07
C ALA A 204 -0.61 14.79 22.22
N ARG A 205 -1.16 15.82 22.86
CA ARG A 205 -2.62 15.97 22.98
C ARG A 205 -3.26 16.38 21.67
N GLU A 206 -2.61 17.28 20.95
CA GLU A 206 -3.03 17.68 19.61
C GLU A 206 -3.05 16.47 18.66
N TRP A 207 -1.99 15.65 18.67
CA TRP A 207 -1.96 14.42 17.88
C TRP A 207 -3.11 13.47 18.20
N LEU A 208 -3.45 13.30 19.50
CA LEU A 208 -4.58 12.46 19.90
C LEU A 208 -5.93 13.02 19.42
N GLU A 209 -6.08 14.33 19.42
CA GLU A 209 -7.29 14.98 18.92
C GLU A 209 -7.41 14.83 17.40
N ASP A 210 -6.34 15.10 16.66
CA ASP A 210 -6.29 14.91 15.21
C ASP A 210 -6.56 13.44 14.83
N PHE A 211 -5.98 12.48 15.57
CA PHE A 211 -6.26 11.06 15.39
C PHE A 211 -7.76 10.78 15.54
N ARG A 212 -8.39 11.29 16.61
CA ARG A 212 -9.85 11.09 16.84
C ARG A 212 -10.68 11.69 15.73
N LEU A 213 -10.35 12.91 15.28
CA LEU A 213 -11.08 13.58 14.21
C LEU A 213 -11.01 12.81 12.89
N ARG A 214 -9.83 12.28 12.54
CA ARG A 214 -9.64 11.44 11.35
C ARG A 214 -10.39 10.12 11.44
N ASP A 215 -10.34 9.47 12.60
CA ASP A 215 -11.06 8.22 12.87
C ASP A 215 -12.58 8.40 12.75
N ASP A 216 -13.12 9.45 13.39
CA ASP A 216 -14.54 9.81 13.32
C ASP A 216 -14.98 10.12 11.88
N ASP A 217 -14.15 10.83 11.10
CA ASP A 217 -14.51 11.12 9.71
C ASP A 217 -14.51 9.87 8.82
N ALA A 218 -13.49 9.02 8.98
CA ALA A 218 -13.43 7.73 8.29
C ALA A 218 -14.63 6.85 8.63
N TRP A 219 -15.03 6.82 9.90
CA TRP A 219 -16.22 6.11 10.35
C TRP A 219 -17.51 6.68 9.74
N ARG A 220 -17.68 8.01 9.76
CA ARG A 220 -18.83 8.67 9.10
C ARG A 220 -18.89 8.34 7.60
N ALA A 221 -17.74 8.29 6.93
CA ALA A 221 -17.67 7.91 5.53
C ALA A 221 -18.09 6.44 5.30
N ALA A 222 -17.68 5.53 6.18
CA ALA A 222 -18.10 4.13 6.15
C ALA A 222 -19.62 3.99 6.35
N ILE A 223 -20.20 4.67 7.35
CA ILE A 223 -21.65 4.66 7.59
C ILE A 223 -22.42 5.23 6.39
N ARG A 224 -21.95 6.33 5.78
CA ARG A 224 -22.63 6.92 4.61
C ARG A 224 -22.71 5.95 3.43
N ARG A 225 -21.68 5.14 3.22
CA ARG A 225 -21.64 4.13 2.14
C ARG A 225 -22.40 2.87 2.53
N ASN A 226 -22.33 2.47 3.79
CA ASN A 226 -23.02 1.32 4.38
C ASN A 226 -22.87 0.01 3.58
N THR A 227 -21.65 -0.27 3.09
CA THR A 227 -21.33 -1.51 2.38
C THR A 227 -20.28 -2.33 3.13
N LEU A 228 -20.24 -3.64 2.85
CA LEU A 228 -19.21 -4.53 3.41
C LEU A 228 -17.79 -4.02 3.11
N SER A 229 -17.54 -3.55 1.89
CA SER A 229 -16.25 -2.97 1.49
C SER A 229 -15.93 -1.74 2.33
N SER A 230 -16.87 -0.79 2.49
CA SER A 230 -16.59 0.46 3.20
C SER A 230 -16.24 0.27 4.67
N TYR A 231 -16.84 -0.72 5.34
CA TYR A 231 -16.49 -1.07 6.71
C TYR A 231 -15.18 -1.87 6.78
N GLY A 232 -14.90 -2.72 5.78
CA GLY A 232 -13.61 -3.38 5.63
C GLY A 232 -12.46 -2.39 5.46
N ASP A 233 -12.60 -1.46 4.51
CA ASP A 233 -11.64 -0.38 4.25
C ASP A 233 -11.37 0.44 5.52
N TYR A 234 -12.43 0.75 6.30
CA TYR A 234 -12.28 1.42 7.59
C TYR A 234 -11.45 0.61 8.58
N LEU A 235 -11.72 -0.69 8.72
CA LEU A 235 -11.00 -1.58 9.65
C LEU A 235 -9.51 -1.74 9.28
N ASP A 236 -9.20 -1.72 7.98
CA ASP A 236 -7.84 -1.84 7.45
C ASP A 236 -7.06 -0.53 7.63
N GLN A 237 -7.69 0.61 7.35
CA GLN A 237 -7.04 1.93 7.44
C GLN A 237 -6.93 2.45 8.88
N ASN A 238 -7.81 2.01 9.78
CA ASN A 238 -7.87 2.48 11.17
C ASN A 238 -7.69 1.31 12.16
N PRO A 239 -6.48 0.73 12.26
CA PRO A 239 -6.23 -0.43 13.12
C PRO A 239 -6.42 -0.15 14.62
N TYR A 240 -6.30 1.12 15.03
CA TYR A 240 -6.51 1.58 16.41
C TYR A 240 -7.78 2.45 16.58
N GLY A 241 -8.65 2.47 15.58
CA GLY A 241 -9.86 3.29 15.61
C GLY A 241 -10.83 2.89 16.72
N SER A 242 -11.59 3.85 17.23
CA SER A 242 -12.58 3.64 18.29
C SER A 242 -13.77 2.83 17.78
N TRP A 243 -14.12 2.98 16.49
CA TRP A 243 -15.32 2.37 15.89
C TRP A 243 -15.12 0.97 15.29
N ARG A 244 -13.99 0.30 15.58
CA ARG A 244 -13.71 -1.01 14.98
C ARG A 244 -14.74 -2.07 15.38
N SER A 245 -15.18 -2.05 16.64
CA SER A 245 -16.21 -2.99 17.11
C SER A 245 -17.52 -2.75 16.39
N GLU A 246 -17.90 -1.49 16.19
CA GLU A 246 -19.11 -1.07 15.49
C GLU A 246 -19.05 -1.40 14.01
N ALA A 247 -17.90 -1.19 13.35
CA ALA A 247 -17.67 -1.59 11.96
C ALA A 247 -17.81 -3.12 11.79
N GLN A 248 -17.23 -3.91 12.69
CA GLN A 248 -17.38 -5.36 12.66
C GLN A 248 -18.85 -5.79 12.86
N ARG A 249 -19.56 -5.18 13.82
CA ARG A 249 -20.99 -5.44 14.02
C ARG A 249 -21.81 -5.07 12.78
N ALA A 250 -21.48 -3.97 12.11
CA ALA A 250 -22.16 -3.54 10.88
C ALA A 250 -21.93 -4.54 9.74
N ILE A 251 -20.71 -5.06 9.59
CA ILE A 251 -20.39 -6.13 8.64
C ILE A 251 -21.24 -7.38 8.93
N ASP A 252 -21.27 -7.82 10.19
CA ASP A 252 -22.02 -9.00 10.57
C ASP A 252 -23.53 -8.81 10.36
N ASP A 253 -24.04 -7.60 10.60
CA ASP A 253 -25.44 -7.26 10.38
C ASP A 253 -25.81 -7.28 8.90
N LEU A 254 -24.99 -6.68 8.04
CA LEU A 254 -25.19 -6.72 6.60
C LEU A 254 -25.18 -8.16 6.07
N ARG A 255 -24.24 -8.99 6.54
CA ARG A 255 -24.16 -10.42 6.18
C ARG A 255 -25.39 -11.20 6.63
N ARG A 256 -25.89 -10.96 7.84
CA ARG A 256 -27.12 -11.60 8.34
C ARG A 256 -28.33 -11.22 7.48
N ARG A 257 -28.52 -9.93 7.18
CA ARG A 257 -29.64 -9.46 6.36
C ARG A 257 -29.60 -10.05 4.94
N ASP A 258 -28.41 -10.10 4.35
CA ASP A 258 -28.19 -10.74 3.05
C ASP A 258 -28.59 -12.22 3.07
N TYR A 259 -28.13 -12.96 4.09
CA TYR A 259 -28.46 -14.37 4.28
C TYR A 259 -29.94 -14.62 4.50
N ASP A 260 -30.60 -13.83 5.35
CA ASP A 260 -32.03 -13.97 5.64
C ASP A 260 -32.88 -13.68 4.40
N ALA A 261 -32.52 -12.66 3.62
CA ALA A 261 -33.20 -12.33 2.36
C ALA A 261 -33.04 -13.45 1.33
N TRP A 262 -31.85 -14.04 1.25
CA TRP A 262 -31.61 -15.22 0.41
C TRP A 262 -32.45 -16.43 0.86
N LEU A 263 -32.49 -16.72 2.16
CA LEU A 263 -33.32 -17.82 2.70
C LEU A 263 -34.80 -17.61 2.43
N PHE A 264 -35.29 -16.37 2.53
CA PHE A 264 -36.65 -16.03 2.19
C PHE A 264 -36.94 -16.29 0.70
N ALA A 265 -36.05 -15.84 -0.19
CA ALA A 265 -36.16 -16.11 -1.63
C ALA A 265 -36.16 -17.61 -1.93
N ARG A 266 -35.29 -18.38 -1.26
CA ARG A 266 -35.27 -19.85 -1.35
C ARG A 266 -36.51 -20.54 -0.84
N ARG A 267 -37.13 -20.01 0.21
CA ARG A 267 -38.36 -20.60 0.77
C ARG A 267 -39.54 -20.43 -0.18
N LEU A 268 -39.63 -19.26 -0.83
CA LEU A 268 -40.68 -19.01 -1.82
C LEU A 268 -40.40 -19.73 -3.14
N ASP A 269 -39.13 -19.85 -3.54
CA ASP A 269 -38.67 -20.52 -4.76
C ASP A 269 -39.42 -20.05 -6.03
N THR A 270 -39.61 -18.74 -6.14
CA THR A 270 -40.26 -18.11 -7.30
C THR A 270 -39.30 -17.16 -8.01
N TYR A 271 -39.52 -16.95 -9.31
CA TYR A 271 -38.74 -16.01 -10.11
C TYR A 271 -38.67 -14.62 -9.46
N TRP A 272 -39.83 -14.09 -9.06
CA TRP A 272 -39.96 -12.76 -8.45
C TRP A 272 -39.25 -12.62 -7.10
N ALA A 273 -39.22 -13.69 -6.28
CA ALA A 273 -38.53 -13.64 -4.99
C ALA A 273 -37.01 -13.52 -5.15
N TYR A 274 -36.42 -14.23 -6.11
CA TYR A 274 -35.00 -14.13 -6.43
C TYR A 274 -34.64 -12.80 -7.12
N GLU A 275 -35.51 -12.29 -7.98
CA GLU A 275 -35.34 -10.96 -8.58
C GLU A 275 -35.37 -9.86 -7.52
N SER A 276 -36.34 -9.91 -6.61
CA SER A 276 -36.44 -8.97 -5.48
C SER A 276 -35.20 -9.00 -4.59
N TYR A 277 -34.68 -10.19 -4.29
CA TYR A 277 -33.43 -10.33 -3.54
C TYR A 277 -32.27 -9.66 -4.28
N ARG A 278 -32.07 -9.93 -5.58
CA ARG A 278 -30.98 -9.34 -6.36
C ARG A 278 -31.07 -7.82 -6.51
N ASN A 279 -32.28 -7.28 -6.57
CA ASN A 279 -32.50 -5.84 -6.60
C ASN A 279 -32.19 -5.18 -5.26
N SER A 280 -32.52 -5.85 -4.16
CA SER A 280 -32.32 -5.34 -2.79
C SER A 280 -30.88 -5.53 -2.29
N TYR A 281 -30.19 -6.55 -2.80
CA TYR A 281 -28.82 -6.91 -2.43
C TYR A 281 -27.93 -7.11 -3.67
N PRO A 282 -27.62 -6.03 -4.44
CA PRO A 282 -26.78 -6.13 -5.64
C PRO A 282 -25.35 -6.61 -5.35
N TRP A 283 -24.89 -6.45 -4.12
CA TRP A 283 -23.58 -6.86 -3.60
C TRP A 283 -23.66 -8.10 -2.69
N GLY A 284 -24.81 -8.76 -2.61
CA GLY A 284 -25.04 -9.92 -1.75
C GLY A 284 -24.21 -11.13 -2.18
N PHE A 285 -23.82 -11.97 -1.22
CA PHE A 285 -23.01 -13.17 -1.49
C PHE A 285 -23.74 -14.16 -2.42
N TYR A 286 -25.05 -14.29 -2.26
CA TYR A 286 -25.88 -15.21 -3.04
C TYR A 286 -26.43 -14.62 -4.35
N TYR A 287 -25.89 -13.47 -4.80
CA TYR A 287 -26.37 -12.77 -5.99
C TYR A 287 -26.35 -13.66 -7.25
N SER A 288 -25.23 -14.37 -7.48
CA SER A 288 -25.07 -15.28 -8.61
C SER A 288 -25.92 -16.55 -8.47
N ASP A 289 -26.14 -17.03 -7.24
CA ASP A 289 -26.98 -18.20 -6.97
C ASP A 289 -28.46 -17.90 -7.26
N ALA A 290 -28.94 -16.74 -6.86
CA ALA A 290 -30.27 -16.26 -7.20
C ALA A 290 -30.48 -16.18 -8.71
N TRP A 291 -29.49 -15.66 -9.46
CA TRP A 291 -29.58 -15.62 -10.93
C TRP A 291 -29.66 -17.01 -11.56
N ARG A 292 -28.79 -17.92 -11.13
CA ARG A 292 -28.80 -19.30 -11.64
C ARG A 292 -30.15 -19.96 -11.39
N ARG A 293 -30.71 -19.76 -10.20
CA ARG A 293 -32.03 -20.32 -9.87
C ARG A 293 -33.16 -19.70 -10.69
N MET A 294 -33.12 -18.40 -10.96
CA MET A 294 -34.06 -17.73 -11.86
C MET A 294 -34.03 -18.32 -13.27
N ASP A 295 -32.84 -18.62 -13.81
CA ASP A 295 -32.69 -19.23 -15.13
C ASP A 295 -33.25 -20.67 -15.17
N GLU A 296 -32.98 -21.46 -14.13
CA GLU A 296 -33.56 -22.80 -13.98
C GLU A 296 -35.09 -22.79 -13.96
N LEU A 297 -35.70 -21.88 -13.20
CA LEU A 297 -37.16 -21.72 -13.15
C LEU A 297 -37.74 -21.35 -14.53
N ARG A 298 -37.12 -20.40 -15.23
CA ARG A 298 -37.53 -20.03 -16.60
C ARG A 298 -37.42 -21.18 -17.60
N ARG A 299 -36.37 -22.01 -17.51
CA ARG A 299 -36.23 -23.20 -18.35
C ARG A 299 -37.34 -24.20 -18.06
N ARG A 300 -37.58 -24.48 -16.77
CA ARG A 300 -38.64 -25.39 -16.33
C ARG A 300 -40.02 -24.96 -16.79
N ASP A 301 -40.34 -23.67 -16.70
CA ASP A 301 -41.64 -23.14 -17.14
C ASP A 301 -41.81 -23.28 -18.66
N ARG A 302 -40.79 -22.94 -19.46
CA ARG A 302 -40.80 -23.16 -20.92
C ARG A 302 -40.93 -24.64 -21.29
N ASP A 303 -40.24 -25.53 -20.58
CA ASP A 303 -40.32 -26.96 -20.83
C ASP A 303 -41.72 -27.48 -20.50
N ARG A 304 -42.33 -27.03 -19.40
CA ARG A 304 -43.72 -27.36 -19.04
C ARG A 304 -44.70 -26.90 -20.11
N GLU A 305 -44.63 -25.64 -20.54
CA GLU A 305 -45.49 -25.11 -21.62
C GLU A 305 -45.34 -25.91 -22.92
N ARG A 306 -44.11 -26.26 -23.29
CA ARG A 306 -43.83 -27.08 -24.47
C ARG A 306 -44.38 -28.51 -24.37
N TYR A 307 -44.38 -29.09 -23.17
CA TYR A 307 -45.02 -30.39 -22.93
C TYR A 307 -46.54 -30.26 -23.05
N ASP A 308 -47.16 -29.24 -22.43
CA ASP A 308 -48.60 -29.01 -22.48
C ASP A 308 -49.09 -28.76 -23.93
N ASP A 309 -48.32 -28.02 -24.75
CA ASP A 309 -48.67 -27.78 -26.15
C ASP A 309 -48.52 -29.04 -27.02
N ARG A 310 -47.52 -29.90 -26.76
CA ARG A 310 -47.41 -31.20 -27.44
C ARG A 310 -48.57 -32.12 -27.12
N ASP A 311 -49.03 -32.15 -25.88
CA ASP A 311 -50.18 -32.97 -25.48
C ASP A 311 -51.47 -32.42 -26.10
N ARG A 312 -51.67 -31.09 -26.16
CA ARG A 312 -52.78 -30.48 -26.92
C ARG A 312 -52.75 -30.81 -28.41
N ASP A 313 -51.59 -30.78 -29.04
CA ASP A 313 -51.45 -31.12 -30.46
C ASP A 313 -51.64 -32.62 -30.73
N ARG A 314 -51.28 -33.48 -29.76
CA ARG A 314 -51.56 -34.92 -29.79
C ARG A 314 -53.05 -35.19 -29.71
N ASP A 315 -53.77 -34.52 -28.81
CA ASP A 315 -55.22 -34.64 -28.68
C ASP A 315 -55.95 -34.10 -29.91
N ARG A 316 -55.53 -32.94 -30.47
CA ARG A 316 -56.09 -32.42 -31.73
C ARG A 316 -55.87 -33.34 -32.93
N ASN A 317 -54.71 -34.00 -33.04
CA ASN A 317 -54.45 -34.92 -34.13
C ASN A 317 -55.18 -36.27 -33.97
N ARG A 318 -55.60 -36.63 -32.75
CA ARG A 318 -56.44 -37.80 -32.48
C ARG A 318 -57.87 -37.63 -33.02
N ASP A 319 -58.34 -36.38 -33.12
CA ASP A 319 -59.65 -36.03 -33.68
C ASP A 319 -59.64 -35.85 -35.21
N ARG A 320 -58.52 -36.09 -35.89
CA ARG A 320 -58.32 -35.82 -37.32
C ARG A 320 -58.15 -37.07 -38.19
N ASP A 321 -58.82 -38.16 -37.84
CA ASP A 321 -58.95 -39.37 -38.67
C ASP A 321 -60.36 -39.39 -39.34
N PRO A 322 -60.49 -39.18 -40.67
CA PRO A 322 -61.79 -39.09 -41.32
C PRO A 322 -62.17 -40.44 -41.93
N ARG A 323 -62.66 -41.40 -41.13
CA ARG A 323 -63.49 -42.51 -41.65
C ARG A 323 -64.57 -42.94 -40.65
N GLY A 324 -65.81 -42.69 -41.04
CA GLY A 324 -66.99 -43.39 -40.51
C GLY A 324 -67.80 -42.57 -39.51
N GLY A 325 -68.84 -41.89 -40.00
CA GLY A 325 -69.76 -41.14 -39.16
C GLY A 325 -70.77 -41.99 -38.40
N ALA A 326 -71.32 -41.42 -37.34
CA ALA A 326 -72.73 -41.53 -36.96
C ALA A 326 -73.03 -40.62 -35.75
N SER A 327 -73.97 -39.70 -35.96
CA SER A 327 -75.10 -39.32 -35.09
C SER A 327 -74.90 -39.22 -33.56
N GLY A 328 -75.21 -38.04 -33.01
CA GLY A 328 -75.56 -37.89 -31.59
C GLY A 328 -75.32 -36.49 -31.04
N GLY A 329 -76.24 -35.55 -31.29
CA GLY A 329 -76.21 -34.22 -30.67
C GLY A 329 -76.65 -34.26 -29.20
N GLY A 330 -75.92 -33.54 -28.35
CA GLY A 330 -76.33 -33.18 -26.99
C GLY A 330 -75.17 -33.18 -26.00
N GLY A 331 -74.76 -31.99 -25.53
CA GLY A 331 -73.88 -31.88 -24.36
C GLY A 331 -73.04 -30.62 -24.27
N GLY A 332 -73.63 -29.57 -23.66
CA GLY A 332 -72.99 -28.49 -22.91
C GLY A 332 -71.55 -28.09 -23.19
N SER A 333 -71.39 -26.89 -23.73
CA SER A 333 -70.22 -26.04 -23.53
C SER A 333 -69.94 -25.84 -22.04
N ILE A 334 -68.87 -26.48 -21.54
CA ILE A 334 -68.22 -26.10 -20.28
C ILE A 334 -66.93 -25.37 -20.67
N THR A 335 -67.00 -24.04 -20.63
CA THR A 335 -65.82 -23.18 -20.54
C THR A 335 -64.99 -23.61 -19.31
N PRO A 336 -63.68 -23.89 -19.45
CA PRO A 336 -62.84 -24.03 -18.27
C PRO A 336 -62.82 -22.68 -17.53
N PRO A 337 -62.88 -22.66 -16.19
CA PRO A 337 -62.77 -21.42 -15.46
C PRO A 337 -61.42 -20.76 -15.76
N SER A 338 -61.44 -19.46 -16.01
CA SER A 338 -60.23 -18.64 -16.02
C SER A 338 -59.38 -18.93 -14.78
N PRO A 339 -58.03 -18.94 -14.88
CA PRO A 339 -57.19 -19.03 -13.70
C PRO A 339 -57.61 -17.94 -12.70
N PRO A 340 -57.63 -18.23 -11.39
CA PRO A 340 -58.01 -17.22 -10.41
C PRO A 340 -57.11 -15.99 -10.59
N PRO A 341 -57.63 -14.76 -10.47
CA PRO A 341 -56.78 -13.59 -10.43
C PRO A 341 -55.76 -13.76 -9.30
N PRO A 342 -54.54 -13.17 -9.42
CA PRO A 342 -53.60 -13.16 -8.32
C PRO A 342 -54.33 -12.69 -7.05
N PRO A 343 -54.01 -13.23 -5.86
CA PRO A 343 -54.68 -12.81 -4.64
C PRO A 343 -54.62 -11.29 -4.57
N ALA A 344 -55.81 -10.69 -4.51
CA ALA A 344 -55.99 -9.26 -4.34
C ALA A 344 -55.10 -8.82 -3.18
N ALA A 345 -54.42 -7.69 -3.39
CA ALA A 345 -53.65 -6.98 -2.39
C ALA A 345 -54.46 -6.87 -1.08
N GLY A 346 -54.20 -7.81 -0.18
CA GLY A 346 -54.71 -7.85 1.18
C GLY A 346 -53.59 -7.42 2.09
N GLY A 347 -53.48 -6.11 2.32
CA GLY A 347 -53.02 -5.51 3.57
C GLY A 347 -51.74 -6.09 4.17
N GLY A 348 -50.64 -5.99 3.45
CA GLY A 348 -49.30 -6.23 3.99
C GLY A 348 -48.31 -5.65 3.02
N GLY A 349 -48.23 -4.31 2.98
CA GLY A 349 -47.19 -3.65 2.21
C GLY A 349 -45.82 -4.25 2.56
N PRO A 350 -44.82 -4.19 1.66
CA PRO A 350 -43.45 -4.41 2.09
C PRO A 350 -43.17 -3.48 3.28
N PRO A 351 -42.14 -3.72 4.12
CA PRO A 351 -41.61 -2.65 4.94
C PRO A 351 -41.08 -1.56 4.00
N SER A 352 -41.99 -0.71 3.53
CA SER A 352 -41.76 0.60 2.95
C SER A 352 -41.40 1.50 4.13
N GLY A 353 -40.27 1.19 4.75
CA GLY A 353 -39.54 2.16 5.53
C GLY A 353 -38.27 2.46 4.75
N PRO A 354 -37.83 3.73 4.64
CA PRO A 354 -36.41 3.96 4.43
C PRO A 354 -35.63 3.14 5.49
N PRO A 355 -34.36 2.77 5.22
CA PRO A 355 -33.53 2.13 6.25
C PRO A 355 -33.66 2.92 7.56
N PRO A 356 -33.71 2.25 8.73
CA PRO A 356 -33.82 2.96 10.00
C PRO A 356 -32.77 4.07 10.02
N ALA A 357 -33.20 5.27 10.41
CA ALA A 357 -32.30 6.41 10.56
C ALA A 357 -31.06 5.98 11.35
N PRO A 358 -29.86 6.55 11.03
CA PRO A 358 -28.67 6.30 11.83
C PRO A 358 -28.99 6.50 13.31
N PRO A 359 -28.33 5.76 14.23
CA PRO A 359 -28.58 5.92 15.66
C PRO A 359 -28.53 7.41 16.01
N PRO A 360 -29.43 7.91 16.87
CA PRO A 360 -29.50 9.33 17.15
C PRO A 360 -28.14 9.80 17.65
N VAL A 361 -27.48 10.63 16.84
CA VAL A 361 -26.41 11.49 17.34
C VAL A 361 -27.12 12.42 18.30
N THR A 362 -26.79 12.33 19.59
CA THR A 362 -27.16 13.38 20.54
C THR A 362 -26.66 14.70 19.96
N PRO A 363 -27.56 15.62 19.56
CA PRO A 363 -27.10 16.94 19.15
C PRO A 363 -26.50 17.60 20.39
N ARG A 364 -25.25 18.07 20.30
CA ARG A 364 -24.77 19.09 21.22
C ARG A 364 -25.75 20.29 21.16
N PRO A 365 -25.94 21.04 22.26
CA PRO A 365 -26.80 22.22 22.26
C PRO A 365 -26.36 23.18 21.15
N ARG A 366 -27.33 23.71 20.39
CA ARG A 366 -27.11 24.63 19.26
C ARG A 366 -26.26 25.82 19.70
N GLU A 367 -25.25 26.15 18.90
CA GLU A 367 -24.51 27.43 18.88
C GLU A 367 -25.41 28.60 18.46
N ALA A 368 -26.51 28.81 19.18
CA ALA A 368 -27.39 29.97 19.03
C ALA A 368 -27.66 30.56 20.42
N ASP A 369 -26.58 30.90 21.12
CA ASP A 369 -26.63 31.75 22.32
C ASP A 369 -25.30 32.52 22.53
N ARG A 370 -24.57 32.81 21.44
CA ARG A 370 -23.32 33.61 21.48
C ARG A 370 -23.54 35.12 21.42
N ASP A 371 -24.79 35.59 21.25
CA ASP A 371 -25.09 37.04 21.13
C ASP A 371 -26.04 37.58 22.22
N ARG A 372 -26.13 36.91 23.38
CA ARG A 372 -26.87 37.46 24.53
C ARG A 372 -25.91 38.11 25.53
N PRO A 373 -25.99 39.45 25.76
CA PRO A 373 -25.13 40.09 26.76
C PRO A 373 -25.50 39.61 28.18
N PRO A 374 -24.51 39.43 29.08
CA PRO A 374 -24.76 38.86 30.39
C PRO A 374 -25.56 39.84 31.27
N VAL A 375 -26.72 39.38 31.74
CA VAL A 375 -27.48 40.04 32.81
C VAL A 375 -26.72 39.83 34.12
N SER A 376 -26.37 40.92 34.79
CA SER A 376 -25.72 40.92 36.09
C SER A 376 -26.70 40.51 37.20
N GLU A 377 -26.38 39.48 37.98
CA GLU A 377 -26.96 39.27 39.32
C GLU A 377 -25.89 38.75 40.31
N PRO A 378 -26.02 39.06 41.61
CA PRO A 378 -24.91 39.29 42.54
C PRO A 378 -24.42 38.03 43.27
N PRO A 379 -23.22 38.06 43.90
CA PRO A 379 -22.67 36.89 44.57
C PRO A 379 -23.35 36.64 45.92
N ARG A 380 -23.58 35.36 46.25
CA ARG A 380 -23.92 34.89 47.60
C ARG A 380 -22.80 34.00 48.17
N PRO A 381 -22.63 33.99 49.50
CA PRO A 381 -21.33 33.84 50.16
C PRO A 381 -20.99 32.38 50.51
N GLU A 382 -19.70 32.12 50.65
CA GLU A 382 -19.15 30.88 51.20
C GLU A 382 -19.46 30.73 52.71
N PRO A 383 -19.63 29.50 53.23
CA PRO A 383 -19.50 29.23 54.65
C PRO A 383 -18.10 28.66 54.95
N GLY A 384 -17.46 29.27 55.95
CA GLY A 384 -16.11 28.96 56.37
C GLY A 384 -15.99 27.85 57.42
N LEU A 385 -14.73 27.66 57.78
CA LEU A 385 -14.18 26.73 58.76
C LEU A 385 -14.67 27.02 60.19
N GLY A 386 -14.96 25.96 60.96
CA GLY A 386 -15.20 26.01 62.39
C GLY A 386 -15.19 24.60 63.00
N GLU A 387 -14.24 24.35 63.90
CA GLU A 387 -13.99 23.14 64.67
C GLU A 387 -15.14 22.77 65.63
N ASP A 388 -15.42 21.47 65.85
CA ASP A 388 -15.73 20.95 67.19
C ASP A 388 -15.74 19.39 67.32
N ASN A 389 -14.87 18.90 68.21
CA ASN A 389 -14.94 17.74 69.13
C ASN A 389 -15.86 16.50 68.92
N ARG A 390 -15.21 15.32 68.69
CA ARG A 390 -15.38 13.93 69.25
C ARG A 390 -16.78 13.23 69.33
N PRO A 391 -16.88 11.87 69.47
CA PRO A 391 -15.94 10.76 69.24
C PRO A 391 -16.48 9.61 68.33
N GLU A 392 -15.60 8.64 68.01
CA GLU A 392 -15.83 7.42 67.20
C GLU A 392 -16.95 6.46 67.67
N PRO A 393 -17.43 5.60 66.75
CA PRO A 393 -17.75 4.23 67.10
C PRO A 393 -17.14 3.17 66.15
N ARG A 394 -16.22 2.39 66.74
CA ARG A 394 -16.17 0.91 66.81
C ARG A 394 -16.45 0.08 65.55
N GLU A 395 -15.39 -0.60 65.11
CA GLU A 395 -15.41 -1.88 64.38
C GLU A 395 -16.26 -2.95 65.10
N PRO A 396 -16.71 -3.98 64.36
CA PRO A 396 -16.68 -5.32 64.91
C PRO A 396 -15.86 -6.29 64.04
N ASP A 397 -14.83 -6.80 64.69
CA ASP A 397 -14.04 -8.00 64.39
C ASP A 397 -14.89 -9.25 64.70
N VAL A 398 -15.12 -10.16 63.73
CA VAL A 398 -15.38 -11.58 64.03
C VAL A 398 -14.70 -12.49 62.99
N ARG A 399 -13.87 -13.35 63.56
CA ARG A 399 -12.97 -14.37 63.04
C ARG A 399 -13.68 -15.65 62.53
N PRO A 400 -12.91 -16.60 61.94
CA PRO A 400 -13.35 -17.49 60.87
C PRO A 400 -13.78 -18.87 61.37
N ASP A 401 -14.49 -19.62 60.52
CA ASP A 401 -14.59 -21.07 60.69
C ASP A 401 -13.93 -21.83 59.52
N ARG A 402 -13.10 -22.78 59.91
CA ARG A 402 -12.36 -23.73 59.07
C ARG A 402 -13.14 -25.04 59.08
N ARG A 403 -13.22 -25.72 57.93
CA ARG A 403 -13.28 -27.19 57.70
C ARG A 403 -13.93 -27.37 56.30
N ARG A 404 -13.48 -28.20 55.36
CA ARG A 404 -12.45 -29.25 55.24
C ARG A 404 -12.26 -29.54 53.75
N ASP A 405 -11.04 -29.96 53.37
CA ASP A 405 -10.67 -31.12 52.51
C ASP A 405 -11.62 -31.50 51.35
N ARG A 406 -11.25 -31.80 50.10
CA ARG A 406 -10.03 -32.31 49.43
C ARG A 406 -10.34 -32.31 47.90
N PRO A 407 -9.37 -32.53 46.97
CA PRO A 407 -9.52 -32.35 45.52
C PRO A 407 -9.94 -33.64 44.80
N PRO A 408 -10.40 -33.59 43.53
CA PRO A 408 -10.46 -34.78 42.68
C PRO A 408 -9.23 -34.87 41.76
N GLY A 409 -8.52 -35.99 41.85
CA GLY A 409 -7.62 -36.52 40.83
C GLY A 409 -8.34 -37.44 39.83
N PRO A 410 -7.64 -37.95 38.80
CA PRO A 410 -8.23 -38.29 37.51
C PRO A 410 -8.38 -39.79 37.22
N GLY A 411 -9.13 -40.10 36.16
CA GLY A 411 -9.21 -41.40 35.48
C GLY A 411 -10.66 -41.93 35.39
N SER A 412 -11.08 -42.70 34.39
CA SER A 412 -10.56 -43.13 33.09
C SER A 412 -11.64 -44.00 32.45
N SER A 413 -11.61 -44.11 31.11
CA SER A 413 -12.04 -45.27 30.30
C SER A 413 -13.53 -45.49 29.99
N ALA A 414 -13.88 -45.39 28.70
CA ALA A 414 -14.11 -46.56 27.85
C ALA A 414 -14.44 -46.16 26.38
N ALA A 415 -13.56 -46.55 25.45
CA ALA A 415 -13.86 -46.83 24.02
C ALA A 415 -14.11 -48.36 23.88
N PRO A 416 -14.16 -49.05 22.70
CA PRO A 416 -14.09 -48.69 21.26
C PRO A 416 -15.12 -49.56 20.42
N PRO A 417 -14.92 -50.05 19.15
CA PRO A 417 -13.87 -49.86 18.13
C PRO A 417 -14.29 -49.77 16.63
N MET A 418 -13.27 -49.54 15.78
CA MET A 418 -12.92 -50.17 14.47
C MET A 418 -12.36 -49.09 13.51
N GLU A 419 -11.04 -48.89 13.37
CA GLU A 419 -10.00 -49.67 12.65
C GLU A 419 -9.88 -49.27 11.15
N PHE A 420 -8.62 -49.22 10.66
CA PHE A 420 -8.12 -49.01 9.28
C PHE A 420 -7.52 -47.63 8.88
N ALA A 421 -6.20 -47.52 9.09
CA ALA A 421 -5.21 -47.03 8.10
C ALA A 421 -3.93 -47.87 8.34
N PRO A 422 -3.16 -48.28 7.31
CA PRO A 422 -2.19 -47.36 6.69
C PRO A 422 -1.86 -47.65 5.21
N GLU A 423 -1.19 -46.71 4.53
CA GLU A 423 0.02 -46.92 3.71
C GLU A 423 0.30 -45.72 2.78
N ALA A 424 1.54 -45.23 2.81
CA ALA A 424 2.09 -44.28 1.85
C ALA A 424 3.27 -44.96 1.13
N PRO A 425 3.36 -44.89 -0.21
CA PRO A 425 4.48 -45.48 -0.92
C PRO A 425 5.65 -44.50 -1.12
N ARG A 426 6.87 -45.04 -0.95
CA ARG A 426 8.14 -44.48 -1.41
C ARG A 426 8.46 -45.00 -2.81
N GLU A 427 9.03 -44.14 -3.66
CA GLU A 427 10.02 -44.35 -4.76
C GLU A 427 9.87 -43.20 -5.79
N ARG A 428 10.85 -42.66 -6.53
CA ARG A 428 12.33 -42.67 -6.61
C ARG A 428 12.72 -41.64 -7.72
N ILE A 429 14.00 -41.24 -7.77
CA ILE A 429 14.75 -40.59 -8.89
C ILE A 429 14.63 -39.04 -8.95
N GLY A 430 15.69 -38.22 -9.01
CA GLY A 430 17.15 -38.43 -9.10
C GLY A 430 17.88 -37.07 -9.26
N ARG A 431 19.22 -37.14 -9.38
CA ARG A 431 20.21 -36.06 -9.65
C ARG A 431 20.54 -35.14 -8.47
N ASP A 432 21.78 -34.68 -8.23
CA ASP A 432 23.14 -34.90 -8.74
C ASP A 432 24.04 -34.05 -7.79
N LEU A 433 25.36 -34.15 -7.94
CA LEU A 433 26.41 -33.25 -7.40
C LEU A 433 27.13 -33.68 -6.11
N SER A 434 28.18 -34.47 -6.34
CA SER A 434 29.59 -34.14 -6.04
C SER A 434 30.00 -33.87 -4.59
N ARG A 435 30.62 -34.89 -3.98
CA ARG A 435 31.80 -34.71 -3.11
C ARG A 435 33.06 -34.57 -3.97
N PRO A 436 34.14 -34.03 -3.38
CA PRO A 436 35.33 -34.87 -3.30
C PRO A 436 35.84 -35.02 -1.86
N THR A 437 36.28 -36.24 -1.60
CA THR A 437 36.98 -36.73 -0.41
C THR A 437 38.44 -36.32 -0.49
N ASP A 438 39.08 -35.99 0.64
CA ASP A 438 40.50 -36.32 0.81
C ASP A 438 40.79 -36.80 2.24
N PHE A 439 41.67 -37.79 2.31
CA PHE A 439 41.98 -38.67 3.43
C PHE A 439 43.14 -38.12 4.29
N GLY A 440 42.92 -37.88 5.59
CA GLY A 440 43.63 -38.54 6.71
C GLY A 440 44.97 -37.89 7.17
N PRO A 441 45.62 -38.36 8.27
CA PRO A 441 45.09 -39.12 9.40
C PRO A 441 45.72 -38.79 10.81
N VAL A 442 45.09 -39.33 11.87
CA VAL A 442 45.56 -39.72 13.24
C VAL A 442 46.16 -38.67 14.23
N SER A 443 45.56 -38.57 15.43
CA SER A 443 46.26 -38.68 16.73
C SER A 443 45.29 -38.82 17.93
N GLU A 444 45.78 -39.50 18.96
CA GLU A 444 45.17 -40.25 20.09
C GLU A 444 44.22 -39.55 21.09
N PRO A 445 43.51 -40.31 21.95
CA PRO A 445 42.65 -39.80 23.04
C PRO A 445 43.38 -39.72 24.40
N GLY A 446 43.06 -38.68 25.19
CA GLY A 446 43.50 -38.51 26.60
C GLY A 446 42.80 -37.33 27.30
N PRO A 447 42.77 -37.26 28.65
CA PRO A 447 41.51 -37.34 29.40
C PRO A 447 41.05 -36.10 30.20
N ALA A 448 39.77 -36.13 30.58
CA ALA A 448 39.11 -35.63 31.80
C ALA A 448 39.59 -34.34 32.52
N GLY A 449 38.75 -33.30 32.41
CA GLY A 449 38.16 -32.52 33.52
C GLY A 449 39.03 -31.75 34.51
N GLN A 450 38.89 -30.40 34.53
CA GLN A 450 38.76 -29.54 35.73
C GLN A 450 38.47 -28.05 35.34
N PRO A 451 38.07 -27.17 36.28
CA PRO A 451 37.00 -26.18 36.09
C PRO A 451 37.46 -24.80 35.56
N VAL A 452 36.53 -24.12 34.88
CA VAL A 452 36.71 -22.74 34.40
C VAL A 452 36.67 -21.74 35.57
N SER A 453 37.79 -21.05 35.82
CA SER A 453 37.84 -19.86 36.69
C SER A 453 37.35 -18.64 35.91
N SER A 454 36.41 -17.88 36.50
CA SER A 454 35.94 -16.60 35.95
C SER A 454 37.05 -15.53 35.95
N PRO A 455 37.11 -14.65 34.93
CA PRO A 455 38.09 -13.56 34.89
C PRO A 455 37.79 -12.46 35.91
N PRO A 456 38.82 -11.73 36.41
CA PRO A 456 38.65 -10.67 37.39
C PRO A 456 37.97 -9.42 36.80
N PRO A 457 37.26 -8.61 37.63
CA PRO A 457 36.59 -7.40 37.17
C PRO A 457 37.57 -6.28 36.78
N PRO A 458 37.16 -5.37 35.88
CA PRO A 458 38.02 -4.29 35.38
C PRO A 458 38.31 -3.22 36.45
N PRO A 459 39.43 -2.48 36.32
CA PRO A 459 39.84 -1.45 37.27
C PRO A 459 38.90 -0.24 37.25
N ALA A 460 38.76 0.41 38.40
CA ALA A 460 37.90 1.58 38.60
C ALA A 460 38.39 2.80 37.79
N PRO A 461 37.47 3.65 37.29
CA PRO A 461 37.83 4.84 36.50
C PRO A 461 38.50 5.93 37.36
N PRO A 462 39.36 6.77 36.75
CA PRO A 462 40.03 7.86 37.45
C PRO A 462 39.06 8.98 37.85
N PRO A 463 39.38 9.77 38.91
CA PRO A 463 38.53 10.87 39.37
C PRO A 463 38.48 12.01 38.34
N PRO A 464 37.37 12.80 38.31
CA PRO A 464 37.19 13.87 37.35
C PRO A 464 38.16 15.04 37.58
N ALA A 465 38.56 15.69 36.49
CA ALA A 465 39.46 16.84 36.51
C ALA A 465 38.78 18.08 37.16
N PRO A 466 39.56 18.95 37.84
CA PRO A 466 39.02 20.17 38.45
C PRO A 466 38.57 21.19 37.37
N PRO A 467 37.56 22.02 37.68
CA PRO A 467 37.02 22.99 36.72
C PRO A 467 38.02 24.12 36.39
N PRO A 468 37.93 24.72 35.19
CA PRO A 468 38.80 25.81 34.78
C PRO A 468 38.50 27.13 35.53
N PRO A 469 39.49 28.03 35.67
CA PRO A 469 39.30 29.32 36.33
C PRO A 469 38.40 30.27 35.51
N PRO A 470 37.69 31.21 36.16
CA PRO A 470 36.78 32.13 35.49
C PRO A 470 37.52 33.15 34.60
N PRO A 471 36.88 33.64 33.52
CA PRO A 471 37.48 34.60 32.60
C PRO A 471 37.63 36.00 33.23
N PRO A 472 38.61 36.81 32.76
CA PRO A 472 38.82 38.18 33.25
C PRO A 472 37.68 39.13 32.80
N PRO A 473 37.39 40.19 33.58
CA PRO A 473 36.32 41.13 33.28
C PRO A 473 36.60 41.98 32.03
N ALA A 474 35.55 42.26 31.26
CA ALA A 474 35.61 43.00 30.00
C ALA A 474 35.93 44.51 30.22
N PRO A 475 36.65 45.16 29.28
CA PRO A 475 37.00 46.57 29.38
C PRO A 475 35.79 47.50 29.12
N GLN A 476 35.70 48.56 29.93
CA GLN A 476 34.66 49.61 29.84
C GLN A 476 34.85 50.49 28.58
N PRO A 477 33.77 50.98 27.95
CA PRO A 477 33.87 51.81 26.75
C PRO A 477 34.26 53.25 27.08
N SER A 478 35.32 53.73 26.42
CA SER A 478 35.77 55.13 26.45
C SER A 478 34.78 56.05 25.75
N SER A 479 34.26 57.04 26.48
CA SER A 479 33.51 58.16 25.93
C SER A 479 34.45 59.11 25.20
N SER A 480 34.24 59.33 23.90
CA SER A 480 34.88 60.41 23.13
C SER A 480 33.78 61.16 22.39
N GLY A 481 33.50 62.37 22.88
CA GLY A 481 32.66 63.35 22.21
C GLY A 481 33.42 64.01 21.06
N GLY A 482 32.70 64.27 19.97
CA GLY A 482 33.20 65.01 18.83
C GLY A 482 32.03 65.43 17.94
N GLY A 483 31.44 66.57 18.28
CA GLY A 483 30.47 67.22 17.42
C GLY A 483 31.17 68.01 16.32
N THR A 484 30.62 67.97 15.11
CA THR A 484 30.77 69.06 14.14
C THR A 484 29.53 69.12 13.26
N SER A 485 28.89 70.28 13.30
CA SER A 485 27.80 70.75 12.46
C SER A 485 28.34 71.24 11.10
N LEU A 486 27.42 71.57 10.17
CA LEU A 486 27.58 72.12 8.80
C LEU A 486 27.53 71.06 7.67
N SER A 487 26.80 71.23 6.57
CA SER A 487 26.02 72.36 6.05
C SER A 487 25.04 71.87 4.97
N VAL A 488 23.97 72.64 4.81
CA VAL A 488 22.93 72.54 3.78
C VAL A 488 23.50 72.74 2.37
N GLY A 489 22.99 71.99 1.40
CA GLY A 489 23.24 72.17 -0.04
C GLY A 489 22.16 71.48 -0.88
N ASP A 490 21.11 72.23 -1.20
CA ASP A 490 20.11 71.93 -2.24
C ASP A 490 20.76 71.77 -3.62
N GLY A 491 20.25 70.86 -4.46
CA GLY A 491 20.66 70.75 -5.87
C GLY A 491 20.09 69.56 -6.65
N GLN A 492 18.84 69.73 -7.12
CA GLN A 492 18.32 69.37 -8.46
C GLN A 492 19.00 68.23 -9.26
N ARG A 493 18.26 67.15 -9.57
CA ARG A 493 17.58 66.85 -10.87
C ARG A 493 18.50 66.44 -12.03
N SER A 494 18.06 65.36 -12.70
CA SER A 494 18.07 65.06 -14.16
C SER A 494 18.88 63.83 -14.60
N GLU A 495 18.15 62.86 -15.18
CA GLU A 495 18.43 62.05 -16.39
C GLU A 495 19.69 61.17 -16.41
N ALA A 496 19.56 59.84 -16.51
CA ALA A 496 19.15 59.05 -17.68
C ALA A 496 20.20 59.01 -18.79
N GLU A 497 21.04 57.97 -18.75
CA GLU A 497 21.45 57.14 -19.90
C GLU A 497 21.84 55.74 -19.40
#